data_AF-A0A9E0Z2U9-F1
#
_entry.id   AF-A0A9E0Z2U9-F1
#
_cell.length_a   1.000
_cell.length_b   1.000
_cell.length_c   1.000
_cell.angle_alpha   90.00
_cell.angle_beta   90.00
_cell.angle_gamma   90.00
#
_symmetry.space_group_name_H-M   'P 1'
#
loop_
_entity.id
_entity.type
_entity.pdbx_description
1 polymer ?
#
loop_
_entity_poly.entity_id
_entity_poly.type
_entity_poly.pdbx_seq_one_letter_code
_entity_poly.pdbx_strand_id
1 'polypeptide(L)'
;MKVDASKERIYLPIPKAEVIDVKVNQDKTHYFDNKFALLNLNEKEDGNKANVLAEQEAEKEIEKMGVLEMADTQAETLIKGILKDVVPKEYKYEVKRK
;
A
#
# COMPACT_ATOMS: atom_id res chain seq x y z
N MET A 1 -9.22 18.00 -9.72
CA MET A 1 -10.66 18.08 -9.38
C MET A 1 -11.31 19.13 -10.27
N LYS A 2 -12.55 18.92 -10.73
CA LYS A 2 -13.32 19.93 -11.48
C LYS A 2 -14.71 20.07 -10.88
N VAL A 3 -15.21 21.28 -10.77
CA VAL A 3 -16.57 21.58 -10.28
C VAL A 3 -17.38 22.16 -11.43
N ASP A 4 -18.54 21.56 -11.69
CA ASP A 4 -19.54 22.08 -12.62
C ASP A 4 -20.72 22.60 -11.79
N ALA A 5 -20.71 23.91 -11.51
CA ALA A 5 -21.74 24.58 -10.73
C ALA A 5 -23.11 24.62 -11.45
N SER A 6 -23.11 24.53 -12.79
CA SER A 6 -24.35 24.53 -13.58
C SER A 6 -25.11 23.22 -13.50
N LYS A 7 -24.41 22.13 -13.17
CA LYS A 7 -24.96 20.77 -13.07
C LYS A 7 -24.90 20.21 -11.65
N GLU A 8 -24.45 21.01 -10.69
CA GLU A 8 -24.27 20.61 -9.29
C GLU A 8 -23.41 19.33 -9.18
N ARG A 9 -22.29 19.26 -9.93
CA ARG A 9 -21.43 18.06 -10.00
C ARG A 9 -19.98 18.37 -9.70
N ILE A 10 -19.33 17.45 -8.97
CA ILE A 10 -17.89 17.50 -8.66
C ILE A 10 -17.21 16.25 -9.22
N TYR A 11 -16.22 16.45 -10.07
CA TYR A 11 -15.40 15.40 -10.66
C TYR A 11 -14.11 15.21 -9.85
N LEU A 12 -13.98 14.02 -9.25
CA LEU A 12 -12.86 13.61 -8.40
C LEU A 12 -11.99 12.58 -9.13
N PRO A 13 -10.91 13.00 -9.81
CA PRO A 13 -9.90 12.05 -10.28
C PRO A 13 -9.09 11.55 -9.08
N ILE A 14 -9.24 10.28 -8.74
CA ILE A 14 -8.47 9.62 -7.68
C ILE A 14 -7.56 8.57 -8.36
N PRO A 15 -6.23 8.67 -8.20
CA PRO A 15 -5.32 7.66 -8.74
C PRO A 15 -5.53 6.33 -8.03
N LYS A 16 -5.26 5.21 -8.70
CA LYS A 16 -5.23 3.90 -8.06
C LYS A 16 -4.07 3.78 -7.06
N ALA A 17 -4.29 3.01 -6.01
CA ALA A 17 -3.24 2.62 -5.08
C ALA A 17 -2.20 1.71 -5.77
N GLU A 18 -0.93 1.92 -5.45
CA GLU A 18 0.20 1.14 -5.96
C GLU A 18 1.14 0.77 -4.81
N VAL A 19 1.78 -0.39 -4.91
CA VAL A 19 2.81 -0.82 -3.96
C VAL A 19 4.10 -0.06 -4.29
N ILE A 20 4.60 0.72 -3.33
CA ILE A 20 5.80 1.55 -3.51
C ILE A 20 7.07 0.79 -3.15
N ASP A 21 7.03 -0.01 -2.08
CA ASP A 21 8.19 -0.73 -1.54
C ASP A 21 7.74 -1.88 -0.63
N VAL A 22 8.43 -3.02 -0.72
CA VAL A 22 8.26 -4.17 0.17
C VAL A 22 9.63 -4.55 0.69
N LYS A 23 9.84 -4.42 2.00
CA LYS A 23 11.12 -4.71 2.64
C LYS A 23 10.91 -5.55 3.88
N VAL A 24 11.76 -6.56 4.03
CA VAL A 24 11.88 -7.29 5.29
C VAL A 24 12.76 -6.48 6.23
N ASN A 25 12.25 -6.18 7.43
CA ASN A 25 13.03 -5.48 8.45
C ASN A 25 14.09 -6.42 9.03
N GLN A 26 15.34 -6.23 8.59
CA GLN A 26 16.49 -7.06 8.99
C GLN A 26 17.06 -6.71 10.37
N ASP A 27 16.68 -5.57 10.97
CA ASP A 27 17.16 -5.17 12.31
C ASP A 27 16.64 -6.07 13.44
N LYS A 28 15.65 -6.93 13.14
CA LYS A 28 15.08 -7.92 14.07
C LYS A 28 15.47 -9.36 13.75
N THR A 29 16.36 -9.59 12.77
CA THR A 29 16.82 -10.93 12.42
C THR A 29 17.80 -11.42 13.48
N HIS A 30 17.28 -12.13 14.49
CA HIS A 30 18.09 -12.79 15.50
C HIS A 30 18.80 -14.01 14.90
N TYR A 31 20.07 -13.84 14.53
CA TYR A 31 20.97 -14.97 14.34
C TYR A 31 21.26 -15.58 15.71
N PHE A 32 20.69 -16.75 16.00
CA PHE A 32 21.00 -17.50 17.21
C PHE A 32 22.46 -17.99 17.11
N ASP A 33 23.38 -17.27 17.75
CA ASP A 33 24.79 -17.67 17.85
C ASP A 33 24.91 -18.91 18.75
N ASN A 34 24.83 -20.08 18.13
CA ASN A 34 25.13 -21.34 18.80
C ASN A 34 26.42 -21.92 18.25
N LYS A 35 27.56 -21.25 18.47
CA LYS A 35 28.94 -21.81 18.54
C LYS A 35 29.43 -22.74 17.39
N PHE A 36 28.65 -22.97 16.34
CA PHE A 36 28.90 -23.90 15.24
C PHE A 36 28.95 -23.20 13.86
N ALA A 37 28.56 -21.91 13.79
CA ALA A 37 28.50 -21.15 12.54
C ALA A 37 29.85 -20.59 12.04
N LEU A 38 30.94 -20.76 12.81
CA LEU A 38 32.24 -20.15 12.50
C LEU A 38 32.92 -20.67 11.22
N LEU A 39 32.39 -21.71 10.59
CA LEU A 39 32.93 -22.30 9.35
C LEU A 39 31.92 -22.38 8.19
N ASN A 40 30.72 -21.83 8.32
CA ASN A 40 29.71 -21.86 7.25
C ASN A 40 29.53 -20.48 6.60
N LEU A 41 30.25 -20.25 5.49
CA LEU A 41 29.96 -19.13 4.58
C LEU A 41 28.54 -19.21 3.98
N ASN A 42 27.97 -20.43 3.90
CA ASN A 42 26.62 -20.68 3.38
C ASN A 42 25.48 -20.07 4.21
N GLU A 43 25.63 -19.91 5.53
CA GLU A 43 24.53 -19.41 6.39
C GLU A 43 24.18 -17.94 6.12
N LYS A 44 25.18 -17.13 5.78
CA LYS A 44 24.95 -15.73 5.37
C LYS A 44 24.30 -15.64 3.99
N GLU A 45 24.73 -16.49 3.06
CA GLU A 45 24.10 -16.58 1.73
C GLU A 45 22.66 -17.09 1.81
N ASP A 46 22.38 -18.07 2.68
CA ASP A 46 21.04 -18.64 2.84
C ASP A 46 20.09 -17.70 3.59
N GLY A 47 20.56 -16.94 4.58
CA GLY A 47 19.78 -15.88 5.21
C GLY A 47 19.38 -14.76 4.24
N ASN A 48 20.31 -14.36 3.37
CA ASN A 48 20.00 -13.39 2.31
C ASN A 48 18.99 -13.94 1.30
N LYS A 49 19.13 -15.22 0.89
CA LYS A 49 18.14 -15.88 0.01
C LYS A 49 16.76 -15.97 0.68
N ALA A 50 16.69 -16.27 1.97
CA ALA A 50 15.44 -16.35 2.72
C ALA A 50 14.73 -14.99 2.78
N ASN A 51 15.47 -13.89 2.99
CA ASN A 51 14.90 -12.54 2.98
C ASN A 51 14.35 -12.17 1.59
N VAL A 52 15.09 -12.46 0.53
CA VAL A 52 14.64 -12.21 -0.85
C VAL A 52 13.38 -13.01 -1.18
N LEU A 53 13.31 -14.28 -0.75
CA LEU A 53 12.12 -15.11 -0.93
C LEU A 53 10.92 -14.56 -0.13
N ALA A 54 11.14 -14.12 1.11
CA ALA A 54 10.10 -13.53 1.95
C ALA A 54 9.58 -12.21 1.38
N GLU A 55 10.43 -11.37 0.79
CA GLU A 55 10.03 -10.14 0.09
C GLU A 55 9.17 -10.47 -1.14
N GLN A 56 9.59 -11.43 -1.97
CA GLN A 56 8.84 -11.87 -3.14
C GLN A 56 7.49 -12.50 -2.80
N GLU A 57 7.42 -13.24 -1.68
CA GLU A 57 6.18 -13.83 -1.19
C GLU A 57 5.25 -12.76 -0.63
N ALA A 58 5.78 -11.80 0.12
CA ALA A 58 5.03 -10.65 0.63
C ALA A 58 4.46 -9.79 -0.51
N GLU A 59 5.22 -9.52 -1.57
CA GLU A 59 4.72 -8.83 -2.77
C GLU A 59 3.49 -9.53 -3.37
N LYS A 60 3.55 -10.85 -3.55
CA LYS A 60 2.45 -11.66 -4.10
C LYS A 60 1.26 -11.75 -3.16
N GLU A 61 1.50 -11.78 -1.86
CA GLU A 61 0.45 -11.79 -0.84
C GLU A 61 -0.26 -10.44 -0.76
N ILE A 62 0.45 -9.31 -0.90
CA ILE A 62 -0.14 -7.96 -0.88
C ILE A 62 -1.18 -7.80 -2.00
N GLU A 63 -0.92 -8.33 -3.19
CA GLU A 63 -1.87 -8.36 -4.31
C GLU A 63 -3.13 -9.19 -4.00
N LYS A 64 -3.01 -10.25 -3.18
CA LYS A 64 -4.13 -11.14 -2.82
C LYS A 64 -4.91 -10.68 -1.60
N MET A 65 -4.26 -10.00 -0.67
CA MET A 65 -4.85 -9.55 0.59
C MET A 65 -5.85 -8.39 0.43
N GLY A 66 -5.97 -7.82 -0.77
CA GLY A 66 -6.92 -6.74 -1.03
C GLY A 66 -6.49 -5.39 -0.48
N VAL A 67 -5.21 -5.23 -0.13
CA VAL A 67 -4.68 -4.04 0.56
C VAL A 67 -4.78 -2.80 -0.33
N LEU A 68 -4.59 -2.97 -1.64
CA LEU A 68 -4.72 -1.88 -2.61
C LEU A 68 -6.17 -1.40 -2.74
N GLU A 69 -7.13 -2.32 -2.76
CA GLU A 69 -8.56 -2.01 -2.78
C GLU A 69 -9.00 -1.30 -1.50
N MET A 70 -8.46 -1.73 -0.36
CA MET A 70 -8.68 -1.05 0.92
C MET A 70 -8.11 0.37 0.92
N ALA A 71 -6.89 0.55 0.41
CA ALA A 71 -6.26 1.87 0.28
C ALA A 71 -7.07 2.79 -0.66
N ASP A 72 -7.52 2.25 -1.80
CA ASP A 72 -8.39 2.96 -2.75
C ASP A 72 -9.71 3.41 -2.11
N THR A 73 -10.30 2.57 -1.26
CA THR A 73 -11.55 2.86 -0.57
C THR A 73 -11.36 3.90 0.53
N GLN A 74 -10.26 3.80 1.28
CA GLN A 74 -9.92 4.76 2.32
C GLN A 74 -9.63 6.14 1.74
N ALA A 75 -8.88 6.22 0.63
CA ALA A 75 -8.60 7.48 -0.06
C ALA A 75 -9.89 8.18 -0.51
N GLU A 76 -10.83 7.43 -1.09
CA GLU A 76 -12.13 7.98 -1.50
C GLU A 76 -12.95 8.47 -0.29
N THR A 77 -12.98 7.69 0.79
CA THR A 77 -13.69 8.05 2.03
C THR A 77 -13.14 9.31 2.65
N LEU A 78 -11.80 9.42 2.73
CA LEU A 78 -11.11 10.58 3.27
C LEU A 78 -11.41 11.84 2.45
N ILE A 79 -11.29 11.76 1.12
CA ILE A 79 -11.55 12.90 0.23
C ILE A 79 -13.02 13.34 0.34
N LYS A 80 -13.96 12.40 0.35
CA LYS A 80 -15.39 12.71 0.56
C LYS A 80 -15.65 13.32 1.93
N GLY A 81 -14.98 12.84 2.97
CA GLY A 81 -15.08 13.37 4.32
C GLY A 81 -14.65 14.84 4.39
N ILE A 82 -13.49 15.17 3.83
CA ILE A 82 -12.97 16.55 3.76
C ILE A 82 -13.95 17.47 3.00
N LEU A 83 -14.53 16.97 1.90
CA LEU A 83 -15.42 17.77 1.06
C LEU A 83 -16.83 17.94 1.62
N LYS A 84 -17.27 17.05 2.52
CA LYS A 84 -18.63 17.05 3.08
C LYS A 84 -19.03 18.38 3.74
N ASP A 85 -18.08 19.06 4.37
CA ASP A 85 -18.32 20.32 5.08
C ASP A 85 -18.06 21.56 4.21
N VAL A 86 -17.45 21.38 3.04
CA VAL A 86 -17.09 22.45 2.10
C VAL A 86 -18.08 22.55 0.94
N VAL A 87 -18.69 21.43 0.57
CA VAL A 87 -19.56 21.31 -0.60
C VAL A 87 -21.03 21.30 -0.17
N PRO A 88 -21.90 22.12 -0.78
CA PRO A 88 -23.34 22.08 -0.53
C PRO A 88 -23.93 20.70 -0.80
N LYS A 89 -24.90 20.27 0.02
CA LYS A 89 -25.42 18.90 0.02
C LYS A 89 -26.08 18.49 -1.30
N GLU A 90 -26.46 19.46 -2.14
CA GLU A 90 -27.10 19.22 -3.44
C GLU A 90 -26.11 18.67 -4.48
N TYR A 91 -24.79 18.88 -4.28
CA TYR A 91 -23.79 18.51 -5.28
C TYR A 91 -23.49 17.01 -5.26
N LYS A 92 -23.48 16.41 -6.45
CA LYS A 92 -23.15 14.99 -6.66
C LYS A 92 -21.67 14.80 -6.98
N TYR A 93 -21.06 13.81 -6.31
CA TYR A 93 -19.68 13.40 -6.56
C TYR A 93 -19.61 12.35 -7.68
N GLU A 94 -18.78 12.60 -8.69
CA GLU A 94 -18.38 11.61 -9.69
C GLU A 94 -16.89 11.29 -9.52
N VAL A 95 -16.61 10.10 -8.98
CA VAL A 95 -15.25 9.59 -8.83
C VAL A 95 -14.80 8.96 -10.14
N LYS A 96 -13.65 9.40 -10.66
CA LYS A 96 -12.99 8.79 -11.81
C LYS A 96 -11.68 8.19 -11.33
N ARG A 97 -11.60 6.85 -11.34
CA ARG A 97 -10.36 6.12 -11.11
C ARG A 97 -9.48 6.28 -12.36
N LYS A 98 -8.25 6.72 -12.16
CA LYS A 98 -7.22 6.81 -13.22
C LYS A 98 -6.15 5.77 -12.98
#